data_AF-A0A920W157-F1
#
_entry.id   AF-A0A920W157-F1
#
_cell.length_a   1.000
_cell.length_b   1.000
_cell.length_c   1.000
_cell.angle_alpha   90.00
_cell.angle_beta   90.00
_cell.angle_gamma   90.00
#
_symmetry.space_group_name_H-M   'P 1'
#
loop_
_entity.id
_entity.type
_entity.pdbx_description
1 polymer ?
#
loop_
_entity_poly.entity_id
_entity_poly.type
_entity_poly.pdbx_seq_one_letter_code
_entity_poly.pdbx_strand_id
1 'polypeptide(L)'
;MQGRTTNYDTDLMMSIIKESAKITGREYGKNDEVNVSLRVLTDHARAATFLIGDGVIPSNEGRGYVLRKIIRRALRHGNYLDKKILSFIKSPAKLLKILKLLTLI
;
A
#
# COMPACT_ATOMS: atom_id res chain seq x y z
N MET A 1 -10.04 -7.93 21.49
CA MET A 1 -10.26 -8.55 20.16
C MET A 1 -11.49 -7.90 19.52
N GLN A 2 -11.44 -7.57 18.23
CA GLN A 2 -12.50 -6.80 17.54
C GLN A 2 -13.62 -7.66 16.89
N GLY A 3 -13.62 -8.98 17.08
CA GLY A 3 -14.67 -9.86 16.54
C GLY A 3 -14.74 -9.92 15.02
N ARG A 4 -13.64 -9.65 14.32
CA ARG A 4 -13.56 -9.67 12.85
C ARG A 4 -13.09 -11.03 12.33
N THR A 5 -13.60 -11.43 11.17
CA THR A 5 -13.24 -12.70 10.51
C THR A 5 -11.97 -12.62 9.69
N THR A 6 -11.46 -11.40 9.43
CA THR A 6 -10.20 -11.16 8.72
C THR A 6 -9.47 -9.97 9.30
N ASN A 7 -8.13 -10.00 9.24
CA ASN A 7 -7.26 -8.94 9.72
C ASN A 7 -7.52 -7.60 9.00
N TYR A 8 -7.97 -7.66 7.74
CA TYR A 8 -8.26 -6.47 6.93
C TYR A 8 -9.47 -5.68 7.42
N ASP A 9 -10.35 -6.29 8.21
CA ASP A 9 -11.56 -5.64 8.73
C ASP A 9 -11.36 -5.07 10.14
N THR A 10 -10.13 -5.15 10.66
CA THR A 10 -9.76 -4.46 11.90
C THR A 10 -9.75 -2.95 11.70
N ASP A 11 -9.98 -2.19 12.77
CA ASP A 11 -10.06 -0.72 12.69
C ASP A 11 -8.78 -0.11 12.10
N LEU A 12 -7.62 -0.65 12.48
CA LEU A 12 -6.32 -0.23 11.95
C LEU A 12 -6.23 -0.48 10.44
N MET A 13 -6.56 -1.69 9.97
CA MET A 13 -6.43 -2.01 8.54
C MET A 13 -7.47 -1.28 7.70
N MET A 14 -8.70 -1.22 8.19
CA MET A 14 -9.80 -0.57 7.50
C MET A 14 -9.52 0.93 7.31
N SER A 15 -8.87 1.60 8.26
CA SER A 15 -8.49 3.01 8.11
C SER A 15 -7.56 3.24 6.90
N ILE A 16 -6.53 2.41 6.74
CA ILE A 16 -5.55 2.52 5.66
C ILE A 16 -6.14 2.05 4.32
N ILE A 17 -6.98 1.02 4.34
CA ILE A 17 -7.73 0.55 3.17
C ILE A 17 -8.64 1.65 2.64
N LYS A 18 -9.37 2.35 3.51
CA LYS A 18 -10.26 3.46 3.12
C LYS A 18 -9.50 4.62 2.48
N GLU A 19 -8.35 5.01 3.03
CA GLU A 19 -7.52 6.04 2.40
C GLU A 19 -6.95 5.58 1.05
N SER A 20 -6.52 4.32 0.94
CA SER A 20 -6.08 3.73 -0.33
C SER A 20 -7.21 3.72 -1.36
N ALA A 21 -8.44 3.40 -0.93
CA ALA A 21 -9.63 3.42 -1.76
C ALA A 21 -9.94 4.84 -2.26
N LYS A 22 -9.88 5.85 -1.37
CA LYS A 22 -10.03 7.27 -1.72
C LYS A 22 -8.99 7.74 -2.74
N ILE A 23 -7.72 7.40 -2.54
CA ILE A 23 -6.62 7.77 -3.46
C ILE A 23 -6.81 7.15 -4.84
N THR A 24 -7.31 5.91 -4.89
CA THR A 24 -7.51 5.15 -6.14
C THR A 24 -8.86 5.42 -6.80
N GLY A 25 -9.74 6.20 -6.17
CA GLY A 25 -11.11 6.41 -6.64
C GLY A 25 -11.95 5.11 -6.63
N ARG A 26 -11.64 4.19 -5.72
CA ARG A 26 -12.31 2.89 -5.56
C ARG A 26 -13.04 2.79 -4.23
N GLU A 27 -13.82 1.73 -4.09
CA GLU A 27 -14.60 1.45 -2.89
C GLU A 27 -14.34 0.02 -2.43
N TYR A 28 -14.04 -0.13 -1.14
CA TYR A 28 -13.84 -1.43 -0.51
C TYR A 28 -15.18 -2.05 -0.12
N GLY A 29 -15.34 -3.35 -0.32
CA GLY A 29 -16.53 -4.14 0.02
C GLY A 29 -17.52 -4.36 -1.14
N LYS A 30 -17.34 -3.71 -2.29
CA LYS A 30 -18.27 -3.81 -3.43
C LYS A 30 -17.85 -4.75 -4.56
N ASN A 31 -16.57 -5.01 -4.71
CA ASN A 31 -16.03 -5.86 -5.77
C ASN A 31 -14.81 -6.62 -5.26
N ASP A 32 -14.80 -7.94 -5.42
CA ASP A 32 -13.76 -8.79 -4.82
C ASP A 32 -12.36 -8.56 -5.41
N GLU A 33 -12.24 -8.28 -6.70
CA GLU A 33 -10.95 -7.98 -7.34
C GLU A 33 -10.38 -6.65 -6.84
N VAL A 34 -11.26 -5.65 -6.66
CA VAL A 34 -10.92 -4.36 -6.06
C VAL A 34 -10.53 -4.56 -4.60
N ASN A 35 -11.27 -5.37 -3.84
CA ASN A 35 -10.98 -5.68 -2.44
C ASN A 35 -9.59 -6.31 -2.31
N VAL A 36 -9.29 -7.33 -3.13
CA VAL A 36 -7.99 -7.98 -3.17
C VAL A 36 -6.88 -6.97 -3.48
N SER A 37 -7.09 -6.12 -4.49
CA SER A 37 -6.06 -5.15 -4.87
C SER A 37 -5.85 -4.07 -3.82
N LEU A 38 -6.91 -3.60 -3.14
CA LEU A 38 -6.80 -2.64 -2.04
C LEU A 38 -6.10 -3.25 -0.82
N ARG A 39 -6.38 -4.52 -0.50
CA ARG A 39 -5.69 -5.27 0.58
C ARG A 39 -4.21 -5.41 0.29
N VAL A 40 -3.84 -5.84 -0.93
CA VAL A 40 -2.44 -5.99 -1.33
C VAL A 40 -1.72 -4.63 -1.38
N LEU A 41 -2.35 -3.60 -1.93
CA LEU A 41 -1.78 -2.25 -1.94
C LEU A 41 -1.47 -1.77 -0.51
N THR A 42 -2.45 -1.91 0.38
CA THR A 42 -2.35 -1.48 1.78
C THR A 42 -1.26 -2.22 2.54
N ASP A 43 -1.27 -3.56 2.49
CA ASP A 43 -0.32 -4.37 3.25
C ASP A 43 1.12 -4.15 2.77
N HIS A 44 1.33 -4.11 1.46
CA HIS A 44 2.66 -3.89 0.89
C HIS A 44 3.16 -2.46 1.13
N ALA A 45 2.28 -1.47 1.14
CA ALA A 45 2.65 -0.10 1.49
C ALA A 45 3.08 0.01 2.96
N ARG A 46 2.39 -0.67 3.88
CA ARG A 46 2.79 -0.77 5.29
C ARG A 46 4.13 -1.47 5.45
N ALA A 47 4.30 -2.64 4.86
CA ALA A 47 5.55 -3.41 4.93
C ALA A 47 6.74 -2.61 4.37
N ALA A 48 6.54 -1.92 3.25
CA ALA A 48 7.57 -1.04 2.69
C ALA A 48 7.91 0.12 3.62
N THR A 49 6.91 0.71 4.29
CA THR A 49 7.11 1.81 5.24
C THR A 49 7.98 1.37 6.43
N PHE A 50 7.66 0.22 7.05
CA PHE A 50 8.47 -0.31 8.16
C PHE A 50 9.91 -0.63 7.72
N LEU A 51 10.08 -1.31 6.58
CA LEU A 51 11.42 -1.63 6.06
C LEU A 51 12.26 -0.38 5.79
N ILE A 52 11.65 0.67 5.22
CA ILE A 52 12.34 1.95 4.99
C ILE A 52 12.66 2.62 6.32
N GLY A 53 11.74 2.59 7.30
CA GLY A 53 11.95 3.09 8.65
C GLY A 53 13.14 2.42 9.36
N ASP A 54 13.33 1.12 9.14
CA ASP A 54 14.47 0.34 9.64
C ASP A 54 15.78 0.56 8.83
N GLY A 55 15.79 1.53 7.92
CA GLY A 55 16.97 1.88 7.11
C GLY A 55 17.21 0.97 5.91
N VAL A 56 16.26 0.10 5.53
CA VAL A 56 16.38 -0.73 4.34
C VAL A 56 16.12 0.12 3.10
N ILE A 57 17.08 0.14 2.17
CA ILE A 57 16.97 0.85 0.90
C ILE A 57 16.76 -0.17 -0.24
N PRO A 58 15.89 0.10 -1.24
CA PRO A 58 15.71 -0.81 -2.36
C PRO A 58 17.04 -1.10 -3.09
N SER A 59 17.36 -2.37 -3.28
CA SER A 59 18.59 -2.82 -3.94
C SER A 59 18.34 -4.09 -4.77
N ASN A 60 19.36 -4.63 -5.43
CA ASN A 60 19.26 -5.85 -6.22
C ASN A 60 19.55 -7.14 -5.42
N GLU A 61 19.86 -7.01 -4.13
CA GLU A 61 20.24 -8.14 -3.27
C GLU A 61 19.75 -8.00 -1.82
N GLY A 62 19.82 -9.09 -1.04
CA GLY A 62 19.49 -9.10 0.38
C GLY A 62 18.11 -8.51 0.72
N ARG A 63 18.05 -7.73 1.81
CA ARG A 63 16.82 -7.09 2.30
C ARG A 63 16.29 -6.02 1.33
N GLY A 64 17.18 -5.31 0.64
CA GLY A 64 16.80 -4.31 -0.36
C GLY A 64 16.10 -4.91 -1.58
N TYR A 65 16.46 -6.13 -1.98
CA TYR A 65 15.74 -6.87 -3.03
C TYR A 65 14.31 -7.23 -2.60
N VAL A 66 14.12 -7.66 -1.36
CA VAL A 66 12.80 -7.95 -0.81
C VAL A 66 11.94 -6.68 -0.79
N LEU A 67 12.48 -5.57 -0.30
CA LEU A 67 11.80 -4.27 -0.32
C LEU A 67 11.41 -3.86 -1.76
N ARG A 68 12.34 -4.01 -2.73
CA ARG A 68 12.06 -3.76 -4.14
C ARG A 68 10.86 -4.60 -4.64
N LYS A 69 10.80 -5.88 -4.29
CA LYS A 69 9.67 -6.75 -4.67
C LYS A 69 8.35 -6.31 -4.04
N ILE A 70 8.36 -5.95 -2.76
CA ILE A 70 7.17 -5.46 -2.04
C ILE A 70 6.62 -4.20 -2.72
N ILE A 71 7.48 -3.20 -2.95
CA ILE A 71 7.11 -1.96 -3.63
C ILE A 71 6.52 -2.27 -5.01
N ARG A 72 7.21 -3.07 -5.84
CA ARG A 72 6.73 -3.40 -7.19
C ARG A 72 5.36 -4.09 -7.20
N ARG A 73 5.06 -4.93 -6.20
CA ARG A 73 3.75 -5.57 -6.07
C ARG A 73 2.67 -4.57 -5.65
N ALA A 74 2.96 -3.68 -4.70
CA ALA A 74 2.06 -2.57 -4.36
C ALA A 74 1.71 -1.74 -5.61
N LEU A 75 2.73 -1.36 -6.40
CA LEU A 75 2.55 -0.58 -7.62
C LEU A 75 1.71 -1.29 -8.68
N ARG A 76 1.89 -2.60 -8.84
CA ARG A 76 1.09 -3.39 -9.77
C ARG A 76 -0.39 -3.36 -9.41
N HIS A 77 -0.74 -3.62 -8.15
CA HIS A 77 -2.13 -3.57 -7.71
C HIS A 77 -2.69 -2.15 -7.74
N GLY A 78 -1.88 -1.15 -7.42
CA GLY A 78 -2.22 0.25 -7.60
C GLY A 78 -2.63 0.58 -9.05
N ASN A 79 -1.94 0.05 -10.05
CA ASN A 79 -2.33 0.25 -11.46
C ASN A 79 -3.63 -0.44 -11.86
N TYR A 80 -3.90 -1.63 -11.30
CA TYR A 80 -5.17 -2.31 -11.54
C TYR A 80 -6.35 -1.51 -10.99
N LEU A 81 -6.13 -0.82 -9.86
CA LEU A 81 -7.12 0.08 -9.26
C LEU A 81 -7.22 1.41 -10.04
N ASP A 82 -6.11 2.05 -10.38
CA ASP A 82 -6.10 3.26 -11.18
C ASP A 82 -4.87 3.30 -12.10
N LYS A 83 -5.11 3.34 -13.42
CA LYS A 83 -4.03 3.43 -14.42
C LYS A 83 -3.20 4.71 -14.29
N LYS A 84 -3.67 5.73 -13.55
CA LYS A 84 -2.93 6.97 -13.25
C LYS A 84 -2.03 6.87 -12.01
N ILE A 85 -2.12 5.82 -11.20
CA ILE A 85 -1.22 5.69 -10.03
C ILE A 85 0.26 5.73 -10.45
N LEU A 86 0.59 5.11 -11.58
CA LEU A 86 1.96 5.15 -12.10
C LEU A 86 2.40 6.55 -12.54
N SER A 87 1.50 7.38 -13.06
CA SER A 87 1.82 8.78 -13.39
C SER A 87 1.97 9.64 -12.13
N PHE A 88 1.32 9.27 -11.03
CA PHE A 88 1.44 9.93 -9.73
C PHE A 88 2.78 9.63 -9.02
N ILE A 89 3.32 8.41 -9.18
CA ILE A 89 4.58 7.97 -8.55
C ILE A 89 5.83 8.49 -9.27
N LYS A 90 5.73 8.90 -10.53
CA LYS A 90 6.83 9.54 -11.27
C LYS A 90 7.33 10.86 -10.65
N SER A 91 6.61 11.40 -9.66
CA SER A 91 7.01 12.56 -8.87
C SER A 91 7.59 12.13 -7.51
N PRO A 92 8.92 12.26 -7.27
CA PRO A 92 9.55 11.93 -5.99
C PRO A 92 8.88 12.61 -4.78
N ALA A 93 8.43 13.85 -4.94
CA ALA A 93 7.75 14.62 -3.90
C ALA A 93 6.36 14.06 -3.50
N LYS A 94 5.70 13.31 -4.40
CA LYS A 94 4.35 12.76 -4.16
C LYS A 94 4.43 11.34 -3.58
N LEU A 95 5.46 10.58 -3.94
CA LEU A 95 5.79 9.32 -3.26
C LEU A 95 6.09 9.55 -1.77
N LEU A 96 6.82 10.63 -1.47
CA LEU A 96 7.06 11.06 -0.10
C LEU A 96 5.77 11.43 0.65
N LYS A 97 4.71 11.91 -0.03
CA LYS A 97 3.39 12.17 0.58
C LYS A 97 2.66 10.89 0.98
N ILE A 98 2.72 9.84 0.16
CA ILE A 98 2.15 8.52 0.50
C ILE A 98 2.91 7.91 1.68
N LEU A 99 4.24 7.97 1.66
CA LEU A 99 5.07 7.51 2.78
C LEU A 99 4.86 8.34 4.06
N LYS A 100 4.61 9.66 3.94
CA LYS A 100 4.28 10.55 5.07
C LYS A 100 2.89 10.29 5.67
N LEU A 101 1.91 9.88 4.87
CA LEU A 101 0.59 9.46 5.36
C LEU A 101 0.65 8.12 6.13
N LEU A 102 1.64 7.28 5.83
CA LEU A 102 1.83 5.96 6.43
C LEU A 102 2.77 5.97 7.66
N THR A 103 3.44 7.09 7.95
CA THR A 103 4.35 7.28 9.09
C THR A 103 3.71 8.06 10.24
N LEU A 104 2.40 8.34 10.18
CA LEU A 104 1.61 8.99 11.24
C LEU A 104 0.95 7.99 12.21
N ILE A 105 1.53 6.79 12.36
CA ILE A 105 1.14 5.79 13.36
C ILE A 105 2.38 5.47 14.20
#